data_AF-A0A953P1C6-F1
#
_entry.id   AF-A0A953P1C6-F1
#
_cell.length_a   1.000
_cell.length_b   1.000
_cell.length_c   1.000
_cell.angle_alpha   90.00
_cell.angle_beta   90.00
_cell.angle_gamma   90.00
#
_symmetry.space_group_name_H-M   'P 1'
#
loop_
_entity.id
_entity.type
_entity.pdbx_description
1 polymer ?
#
loop_
_entity_poly.entity_id
_entity_poly.type
_entity_poly.pdbx_seq_one_letter_code
_entity_poly.pdbx_strand_id
1 'polypeptide(L)'
;MAVVFGMRYGNQKEPQQVRAQTAMHRLLFLNVGWMAKYEGLKGDTIIGGGEYVLSHGYGHEILNFQPYRDRMYGFARTPHSSIKIEKLGAAKGAESVGNVLAVWVAKSRIVGWYKDATVFREVQDPPKHSGRTYKGDPIGYNLAADASNCKLLDPDGRNFLIPRSQKQEGAMGRYLWYADGSQNRLIREKVLRYVAAGGKLAEGSTRRASKLGGARQPDIYKRQKIEKNAIKVTTAHFKRMEYEVNSVEGDNVGWDLEALHRYSGNQLKLEVKGLSGSQVCVEMTRQEYEMMRKHKKDYRVCVVTRALEEQARRLWVFTYNEISKAWVDQNDRPIQIKEVISARILAG
;
A
#
# COMPACT_ATOMS: atom_id res chain seq x y z
N MET A 1 -16.14 -53.46 -47.86
CA MET A 1 -16.44 -53.52 -46.42
C MET A 1 -15.33 -52.78 -45.69
N ALA A 2 -15.57 -51.54 -45.26
CA ALA A 2 -14.67 -50.78 -44.40
C ALA A 2 -15.52 -49.93 -43.46
N VAL A 3 -15.17 -50.03 -42.18
CA VAL A 3 -15.94 -49.60 -41.02
C VAL A 3 -15.46 -48.21 -40.58
N VAL A 4 -16.41 -47.29 -40.43
CA VAL A 4 -16.60 -46.23 -39.40
C VAL A 4 -15.35 -45.57 -38.78
N PHE A 5 -15.30 -44.23 -38.73
CA PHE A 5 -15.43 -43.45 -37.48
C PHE A 5 -15.44 -41.93 -37.73
N GLY A 6 -16.63 -41.33 -37.57
CA GLY A 6 -16.78 -39.89 -37.35
C GLY A 6 -16.46 -39.56 -35.90
N MET A 7 -15.53 -38.63 -35.68
CA MET A 7 -15.29 -38.06 -34.35
C MET A 7 -16.22 -36.87 -34.12
N ARG A 8 -17.11 -37.06 -33.14
CA ARG A 8 -17.91 -36.00 -32.50
C ARG A 8 -16.98 -35.03 -31.78
N TYR A 9 -17.12 -33.73 -32.05
CA TYR A 9 -16.55 -32.68 -31.20
C TYR A 9 -17.27 -32.69 -29.85
N GLY A 10 -16.59 -33.19 -28.83
CA GLY A 10 -17.06 -33.15 -27.44
C GLY A 10 -16.91 -31.76 -26.84
N ASN A 11 -18.02 -31.23 -26.35
CA ASN A 11 -18.11 -30.09 -25.43
C ASN A 11 -17.04 -30.18 -24.33
N GLN A 12 -16.00 -29.35 -24.40
CA GLN A 12 -15.11 -29.14 -23.26
C GLN A 12 -15.80 -28.21 -22.27
N LYS A 13 -16.30 -28.79 -21.18
CA LYS A 13 -16.73 -28.07 -19.99
C LYS A 13 -15.54 -27.24 -19.48
N GLU A 14 -15.65 -25.93 -19.63
CA GLU A 14 -14.71 -24.98 -19.05
C GLU A 14 -14.60 -25.21 -17.52
N PRO A 15 -13.39 -25.31 -16.95
CA PRO A 15 -13.23 -25.67 -15.54
C PRO A 15 -13.84 -24.62 -14.60
N GLN A 16 -14.57 -25.07 -13.59
CA GLN A 16 -15.18 -24.27 -12.51
C GLN A 16 -14.17 -23.34 -11.80
N GLN A 17 -12.87 -23.68 -11.82
CA GLN A 17 -11.78 -22.85 -11.31
C GLN A 17 -11.50 -21.59 -12.13
N VAL A 18 -11.74 -21.60 -13.45
CA VAL A 18 -11.56 -20.41 -14.30
C VAL A 18 -12.66 -19.38 -13.99
N ARG A 19 -13.90 -19.83 -13.76
CA ARG A 19 -14.99 -18.95 -13.28
C ARG A 19 -14.69 -18.27 -11.95
N ALA A 20 -13.97 -18.94 -11.04
CA ALA A 20 -13.61 -18.38 -9.74
C ALA A 20 -12.52 -17.31 -9.81
N GLN A 21 -11.62 -17.36 -10.80
CA GLN A 21 -10.56 -16.34 -10.98
C GLN A 21 -11.03 -15.08 -11.73
N THR A 22 -12.10 -15.17 -12.51
CA THR A 22 -12.69 -14.02 -13.22
C THR A 22 -13.65 -13.20 -12.33
N ALA A 23 -14.05 -13.71 -11.16
CA ALA A 23 -15.20 -13.21 -10.41
C ALA A 23 -15.02 -11.92 -9.57
N MET A 24 -13.82 -11.31 -9.50
CA MET A 24 -13.55 -10.14 -8.64
C MET A 24 -13.25 -8.85 -9.43
N HIS A 25 -13.98 -8.56 -10.52
CA HIS A 25 -13.69 -7.42 -11.40
C HIS A 25 -14.61 -6.20 -11.22
N ARG A 26 -15.58 -6.23 -10.31
CA ARG A 26 -16.50 -5.10 -10.07
C ARG A 26 -16.14 -4.40 -8.76
N LEU A 27 -15.52 -3.24 -8.88
CA LEU A 27 -15.06 -2.43 -7.76
C LEU A 27 -15.64 -1.03 -7.87
N LEU A 28 -16.21 -0.54 -6.78
CA LEU A 28 -16.76 0.81 -6.71
C LEU A 28 -16.30 1.48 -5.41
N PHE A 29 -15.67 2.64 -5.52
CA PHE A 29 -15.31 3.47 -4.39
C PHE A 29 -16.34 4.58 -4.20
N LEU A 30 -16.77 4.80 -2.95
CA LEU A 30 -17.85 5.70 -2.59
C LEU A 30 -17.36 6.65 -1.50
N ASN A 31 -17.43 7.96 -1.75
CA ASN A 31 -16.99 8.96 -0.79
C ASN A 31 -18.13 9.30 0.18
N VAL A 32 -17.82 9.31 1.48
CA VAL A 32 -18.76 9.65 2.56
C VAL A 32 -18.12 10.59 3.58
N GLY A 33 -18.93 11.22 4.42
CA GLY A 33 -18.45 11.88 5.63
C GLY A 33 -17.73 10.90 6.57
N TRP A 34 -16.77 11.38 7.35
CA TRP A 34 -16.09 10.58 8.36
C TRP A 34 -16.98 10.44 9.59
N MET A 35 -17.21 9.21 10.04
CA MET A 35 -17.94 8.87 11.27
C MET A 35 -17.31 7.66 11.95
N ALA A 36 -17.47 7.50 13.25
CA ALA A 36 -16.92 6.34 13.97
C ALA A 36 -17.72 5.06 13.66
N LYS A 37 -19.06 5.14 13.65
CA LYS A 37 -19.99 4.01 13.64
C LYS A 37 -20.92 3.98 12.44
N TYR A 38 -21.34 5.13 11.91
CA TYR A 38 -22.36 5.19 10.83
C TYR A 38 -23.67 4.46 11.20
N GLU A 39 -24.08 4.58 12.46
CA GLU A 39 -25.32 4.02 13.02
C GLU A 39 -26.25 5.14 13.54
N GLY A 40 -26.17 6.31 12.91
CA GLY A 40 -26.81 7.55 13.35
C GLY A 40 -25.83 8.48 14.07
N LEU A 41 -26.36 9.60 14.60
CA LEU A 41 -25.56 10.67 15.22
C LEU A 41 -25.52 10.60 16.76
N LYS A 42 -26.13 9.58 17.37
CA LYS A 42 -26.10 9.41 18.82
C LYS A 42 -24.72 8.89 19.24
N GLY A 43 -23.89 9.76 19.82
CA GLY A 43 -22.53 9.41 20.23
C GLY A 43 -21.56 9.25 19.04
N ASP A 44 -21.89 9.85 17.90
CA ASP A 44 -21.06 9.89 16.70
C ASP A 44 -21.29 11.22 15.97
N THR A 45 -20.30 11.69 15.23
CA THR A 45 -20.37 12.98 14.53
C THR A 45 -19.86 12.81 13.11
N ILE A 46 -20.62 13.34 12.16
CA ILE A 46 -20.20 13.39 10.77
C ILE A 46 -19.25 14.56 10.53
N ILE A 47 -18.06 14.26 10.00
CA ILE A 47 -17.04 15.26 9.64
C ILE A 47 -16.77 15.17 8.14
N GLY A 48 -17.09 16.22 7.39
CA GLY A 48 -17.05 16.21 5.92
C GLY A 48 -18.43 15.86 5.34
N GLY A 49 -18.50 15.16 4.21
CA GLY A 49 -19.76 14.82 3.53
C GLY A 49 -20.28 15.90 2.56
N GLY A 50 -19.60 17.05 2.51
CA GLY A 50 -19.88 18.15 1.59
C GLY A 50 -20.87 19.17 2.15
N GLU A 51 -21.33 20.05 1.28
CA GLU A 51 -22.10 21.25 1.64
C GLU A 51 -23.44 20.96 2.35
N TYR A 52 -24.09 19.84 2.04
CA TYR A 52 -25.34 19.45 2.68
C TYR A 52 -25.15 19.14 4.18
N VAL A 53 -24.09 18.40 4.52
CA VAL A 53 -23.74 18.13 5.93
C VAL A 53 -23.35 19.41 6.66
N LEU A 54 -22.64 20.33 5.98
CA LEU A 54 -22.28 21.64 6.55
C LEU A 54 -23.50 22.51 6.85
N SER A 55 -24.56 22.40 6.07
CA SER A 55 -25.78 23.22 6.21
C SER A 55 -26.87 22.58 7.08
N HIS A 56 -26.98 21.25 7.08
CA HIS A 56 -28.09 20.53 7.74
C HIS A 56 -27.64 19.71 8.96
N GLY A 57 -26.32 19.57 9.16
CA GLY A 57 -25.72 18.82 10.28
C GLY A 57 -25.81 17.30 10.16
N TYR A 58 -26.33 16.77 9.03
CA TYR A 58 -26.40 15.34 8.75
C TYR A 58 -26.35 15.06 7.25
N GLY A 59 -26.06 13.80 6.89
CA GLY A 59 -26.15 13.28 5.53
C GLY A 59 -26.80 11.90 5.56
N HIS A 60 -27.28 11.41 4.43
CA HIS A 60 -27.93 10.09 4.36
C HIS A 60 -26.95 8.94 4.63
N GLU A 61 -25.63 9.20 4.52
CA GLU A 61 -24.59 8.21 4.85
C GLU A 61 -24.53 7.85 6.35
N ILE A 62 -25.20 8.60 7.24
CA ILE A 62 -25.12 8.39 8.69
C ILE A 62 -25.60 7.00 9.13
N LEU A 63 -26.34 6.27 8.28
CA LEU A 63 -26.88 4.94 8.56
C LEU A 63 -26.21 3.83 7.73
N ASN A 64 -25.05 4.10 7.10
CA ASN A 64 -24.38 3.14 6.21
C ASN A 64 -23.84 1.89 6.89
N PHE A 65 -23.81 1.80 8.22
CA PHE A 65 -23.46 0.55 8.91
C PHE A 65 -24.48 0.18 9.98
N GLN A 66 -25.71 0.69 9.86
CA GLN A 66 -26.83 0.26 10.68
C GLN A 66 -27.51 -0.98 10.05
N PRO A 67 -27.40 -2.17 10.67
CA PRO A 67 -28.00 -3.38 10.13
C PRO A 67 -29.53 -3.39 10.34
N TYR A 68 -30.25 -3.99 9.40
CA TYR A 68 -31.66 -4.32 9.54
C TYR A 68 -31.96 -5.67 8.89
N ARG A 69 -32.46 -6.63 9.69
CA ARG A 69 -32.75 -8.02 9.27
C ARG A 69 -31.57 -8.65 8.52
N ASP A 70 -30.41 -8.66 9.16
CA ASP A 70 -29.15 -9.23 8.65
C ASP A 70 -28.65 -8.64 7.33
N ARG A 71 -29.10 -7.42 6.98
CA ARG A 71 -28.67 -6.69 5.80
C ARG A 71 -28.19 -5.29 6.15
N MET A 72 -27.21 -4.81 5.39
CA MET A 72 -26.76 -3.43 5.41
C MET A 72 -27.32 -2.69 4.21
N TYR A 73 -27.65 -1.42 4.42
CA TYR A 73 -28.19 -0.51 3.40
C TYR A 73 -27.33 0.74 3.36
N GLY A 74 -26.66 0.94 2.24
CA GLY A 74 -25.69 2.01 2.05
C GLY A 74 -26.26 3.10 1.14
N PHE A 75 -26.05 4.34 1.54
CA PHE A 75 -26.27 5.51 0.72
C PHE A 75 -24.93 6.13 0.31
N ALA A 76 -24.75 6.33 -0.99
CA ALA A 76 -23.68 7.13 -1.55
C ALA A 76 -24.26 8.26 -2.40
N ARG A 77 -23.75 9.48 -2.20
CA ARG A 77 -24.15 10.60 -3.05
C ARG A 77 -23.54 10.44 -4.45
N THR A 78 -24.34 10.70 -5.47
CA THR A 78 -23.91 10.69 -6.88
C THR A 78 -24.00 12.09 -7.47
N PRO A 79 -23.28 12.40 -8.57
CA PRO A 79 -23.35 13.71 -9.22
C PRO A 79 -24.73 14.03 -9.82
N HIS A 80 -25.50 13.02 -10.24
CA HIS A 80 -26.76 13.17 -10.98
C HIS A 80 -27.85 12.21 -10.50
N SER A 81 -27.89 11.93 -9.20
CA SER A 81 -28.80 10.94 -8.56
C SER A 81 -28.67 9.48 -9.04
N SER A 82 -27.86 9.22 -10.07
CA SER A 82 -27.67 7.92 -10.71
C SER A 82 -26.24 7.37 -10.63
N ILE A 83 -26.08 6.07 -10.44
CA ILE A 83 -24.82 5.32 -10.57
C ILE A 83 -24.75 4.67 -11.96
N LYS A 84 -23.65 4.90 -12.69
CA LYS A 84 -23.40 4.29 -14.02
C LYS A 84 -22.97 2.83 -13.87
N ILE A 85 -23.91 1.96 -13.53
CA ILE A 85 -23.68 0.53 -13.25
C ILE A 85 -23.23 -0.28 -14.46
N GLU A 86 -23.31 0.26 -15.68
CA GLU A 86 -22.71 -0.32 -16.88
C GLU A 86 -21.18 -0.38 -16.78
N LYS A 87 -20.55 0.57 -16.07
CA LYS A 87 -19.11 0.52 -15.75
C LYS A 87 -18.76 -0.63 -14.80
N LEU A 88 -19.75 -1.23 -14.16
CA LEU A 88 -19.63 -2.43 -13.34
C LEU A 88 -20.09 -3.68 -14.12
N GLY A 89 -20.32 -3.58 -15.43
CA GLY A 89 -20.71 -4.70 -16.29
C GLY A 89 -22.20 -5.05 -16.23
N ALA A 90 -23.05 -4.11 -15.83
CA ALA A 90 -24.50 -4.24 -16.02
C ALA A 90 -24.87 -4.09 -17.50
N ALA A 91 -25.95 -4.74 -17.92
CA ALA A 91 -26.54 -4.49 -19.23
C ALA A 91 -27.11 -3.06 -19.30
N LYS A 92 -27.16 -2.49 -20.50
CA LYS A 92 -27.80 -1.18 -20.73
C LYS A 92 -29.26 -1.25 -20.28
N GLY A 93 -29.70 -0.28 -19.47
CA GLY A 93 -31.06 -0.23 -18.93
C GLY A 93 -31.33 -1.16 -17.74
N ALA A 94 -30.32 -1.86 -17.22
CA ALA A 94 -30.49 -2.58 -15.95
C ALA A 94 -30.70 -1.57 -14.80
N GLU A 95 -31.50 -1.96 -13.80
CA GLU A 95 -31.76 -1.14 -12.61
C GLU A 95 -30.76 -1.41 -11.48
N SER A 96 -30.10 -2.57 -11.51
CA SER A 96 -29.10 -2.93 -10.50
C SER A 96 -28.05 -3.90 -11.05
N VAL A 97 -26.95 -4.04 -10.30
CA VAL A 97 -25.89 -5.01 -10.57
C VAL A 97 -25.40 -5.61 -9.25
N GLY A 98 -25.34 -6.94 -9.20
CA GLY A 98 -24.80 -7.68 -8.06
C GLY A 98 -23.31 -8.00 -8.18
N ASN A 99 -22.77 -8.66 -7.16
CA ASN A 99 -21.36 -9.07 -7.07
C ASN A 99 -20.40 -7.88 -7.24
N VAL A 100 -20.65 -6.80 -6.49
CA VAL A 100 -19.80 -5.62 -6.46
C VAL A 100 -19.09 -5.54 -5.11
N LEU A 101 -17.77 -5.32 -5.13
CA LEU A 101 -17.07 -4.84 -3.95
C LEU A 101 -17.24 -3.33 -3.87
N ALA A 102 -18.08 -2.88 -2.94
CA ALA A 102 -18.27 -1.45 -2.67
C ALA A 102 -17.40 -1.01 -1.49
N VAL A 103 -16.49 -0.07 -1.74
CA VAL A 103 -15.51 0.41 -0.77
C VAL A 103 -15.86 1.83 -0.35
N TRP A 104 -16.13 2.00 0.94
CA TRP A 104 -16.45 3.29 1.54
C TRP A 104 -15.17 4.04 1.87
N VAL A 105 -15.09 5.30 1.46
CA VAL A 105 -13.92 6.17 1.61
C VAL A 105 -14.32 7.46 2.30
N ALA A 106 -13.58 7.87 3.33
CA ALA A 106 -13.74 9.18 3.97
C ALA A 106 -12.37 9.76 4.28
N LYS A 107 -12.19 11.08 4.10
CA LYS A 107 -10.88 11.76 4.27
C LYS A 107 -9.74 11.02 3.54
N SER A 108 -10.02 10.55 2.33
CA SER A 108 -9.10 9.76 1.48
C SER A 108 -8.64 8.43 2.07
N ARG A 109 -9.39 7.84 3.00
CA ARG A 109 -9.08 6.54 3.63
C ARG A 109 -10.23 5.57 3.47
N ILE A 110 -9.94 4.29 3.30
CA ILE A 110 -10.98 3.25 3.38
C ILE A 110 -11.50 3.22 4.82
N VAL A 111 -12.81 3.40 4.99
CA VAL A 111 -13.48 3.28 6.29
C VAL A 111 -14.16 1.93 6.47
N GLY A 112 -14.50 1.26 5.37
CA GLY A 112 -15.18 -0.03 5.38
C GLY A 112 -15.55 -0.45 3.97
N TRP A 113 -16.26 -1.56 3.85
CA TRP A 113 -16.73 -2.07 2.56
C TRP A 113 -17.92 -2.99 2.73
N TYR A 114 -18.63 -3.20 1.62
CA TYR A 114 -19.62 -4.26 1.43
C TYR A 114 -19.08 -5.21 0.36
N LYS A 115 -18.96 -6.50 0.69
CA LYS A 115 -18.70 -7.56 -0.29
C LYS A 115 -20.02 -8.04 -0.89
N ASP A 116 -19.95 -8.55 -2.12
CA ASP A 116 -21.10 -9.09 -2.85
C ASP A 116 -22.32 -8.16 -2.87
N ALA A 117 -22.07 -6.85 -2.91
CA ALA A 117 -23.13 -5.85 -2.85
C ALA A 117 -23.95 -5.82 -4.13
N THR A 118 -25.25 -5.57 -3.97
CA THR A 118 -26.13 -5.09 -5.03
C THR A 118 -26.05 -3.57 -5.06
N VAL A 119 -25.65 -3.02 -6.20
CA VAL A 119 -25.64 -1.58 -6.46
C VAL A 119 -26.81 -1.24 -7.36
N PHE A 120 -27.65 -0.32 -6.90
CA PHE A 120 -28.79 0.18 -7.65
C PHE A 120 -28.39 1.42 -8.45
N ARG A 121 -28.98 1.58 -9.62
CA ARG A 121 -28.79 2.77 -10.45
C ARG A 121 -29.29 4.01 -9.72
N GLU A 122 -30.54 3.95 -9.24
CA GLU A 122 -31.21 5.02 -8.51
C GLU A 122 -31.37 4.67 -7.03
N VAL A 123 -31.58 5.70 -6.20
CA VAL A 123 -31.86 5.54 -4.77
C VAL A 123 -33.21 4.84 -4.59
N GLN A 124 -33.22 3.82 -3.72
CA GLN A 124 -34.37 3.06 -3.30
C GLN A 124 -34.90 3.59 -1.97
N ASP A 125 -36.21 3.45 -1.75
CA ASP A 125 -36.83 3.75 -0.46
C ASP A 125 -36.30 2.83 0.64
N PRO A 126 -36.19 3.31 1.90
CA PRO A 126 -35.79 2.46 3.01
C PRO A 126 -36.75 1.26 3.16
N PRO A 127 -36.25 0.08 3.57
CA PRO A 127 -37.14 -1.06 3.85
C PRO A 127 -38.21 -0.67 4.88
N LYS A 128 -39.44 -1.14 4.67
CA LYS A 128 -40.54 -0.90 5.60
C LYS A 128 -40.16 -1.34 7.00
N HIS A 129 -40.46 -0.50 7.99
CA HIS A 129 -40.15 -0.73 9.41
C HIS A 129 -38.65 -0.89 9.74
N SER A 130 -37.75 -0.41 8.88
CA SER A 130 -36.30 -0.41 9.18
C SER A 130 -35.87 0.65 10.18
N GLY A 131 -36.71 1.65 10.45
CA GLY A 131 -36.35 2.79 11.28
C GLY A 131 -35.25 3.67 10.66
N ARG A 132 -34.96 3.51 9.36
CA ARG A 132 -34.00 4.33 8.62
C ARG A 132 -34.59 5.71 8.32
N THR A 133 -34.72 6.51 9.36
CA THR A 133 -35.20 7.88 9.29
C THR A 133 -34.30 8.77 10.13
N TYR A 134 -34.27 10.06 9.81
CA TYR A 134 -33.64 11.05 10.66
C TYR A 134 -34.50 12.31 10.67
N LYS A 135 -34.83 12.81 11.87
CA LYS A 135 -35.76 13.94 12.06
C LYS A 135 -37.12 13.77 11.34
N GLY A 136 -37.56 12.53 11.11
CA GLY A 136 -38.81 12.21 10.42
C GLY A 136 -38.65 11.93 8.93
N ASP A 137 -37.53 12.31 8.31
CA ASP A 137 -37.29 12.09 6.89
C ASP A 137 -36.76 10.67 6.62
N PRO A 138 -37.32 9.93 5.64
CA PRO A 138 -36.82 8.61 5.27
C PRO A 138 -35.44 8.69 4.58
N ILE A 139 -34.51 7.85 5.02
CA ILE A 139 -33.16 7.74 4.45
C ILE A 139 -33.09 6.51 3.54
N GLY A 140 -33.20 6.76 2.23
CA GLY A 140 -33.04 5.75 1.18
C GLY A 140 -31.63 5.17 1.06
N TYR A 141 -31.46 4.22 0.14
CA TYR A 141 -30.20 3.53 -0.11
C TYR A 141 -30.00 3.25 -1.60
N ASN A 142 -28.75 3.17 -2.07
CA ASN A 142 -28.42 2.72 -3.42
C ASN A 142 -27.43 1.55 -3.42
N LEU A 143 -27.15 0.99 -2.25
CA LEU A 143 -26.40 -0.25 -2.07
C LEU A 143 -27.05 -1.13 -1.00
N ALA A 144 -27.08 -2.43 -1.23
CA ALA A 144 -27.46 -3.40 -0.21
C ALA A 144 -26.54 -4.62 -0.24
N ALA A 145 -26.27 -5.20 0.93
CA ALA A 145 -25.49 -6.42 1.08
C ALA A 145 -25.90 -7.14 2.37
N ASP A 146 -25.59 -8.43 2.48
CA ASP A 146 -25.73 -9.15 3.75
C ASP A 146 -24.77 -8.58 4.79
N ALA A 147 -25.23 -8.42 6.03
CA ALA A 147 -24.47 -7.76 7.08
C ALA A 147 -23.16 -8.49 7.39
N SER A 148 -23.12 -9.82 7.26
CA SER A 148 -21.92 -10.64 7.39
C SER A 148 -20.85 -10.36 6.33
N ASN A 149 -21.25 -9.79 5.19
CA ASN A 149 -20.35 -9.41 4.09
C ASN A 149 -19.86 -7.97 4.22
N CYS A 150 -20.37 -7.23 5.21
CA CYS A 150 -20.01 -5.85 5.45
C CYS A 150 -19.00 -5.75 6.59
N LYS A 151 -18.07 -4.80 6.45
CA LYS A 151 -17.14 -4.49 7.53
C LYS A 151 -16.93 -2.99 7.62
N LEU A 152 -17.18 -2.46 8.81
CA LEU A 152 -16.69 -1.16 9.23
C LEU A 152 -15.34 -1.35 9.93
N LEU A 153 -14.40 -0.46 9.67
CA LEU A 153 -13.13 -0.41 10.38
C LEU A 153 -13.25 0.55 11.57
N ASP A 154 -12.63 0.16 12.68
CA ASP A 154 -12.37 1.07 13.79
C ASP A 154 -11.63 2.32 13.28
N PRO A 155 -11.94 3.52 13.80
CA PRO A 155 -11.28 4.77 13.41
C PRO A 155 -9.75 4.66 13.29
N ASP A 156 -9.11 4.04 14.28
CA ASP A 156 -7.64 3.87 14.36
C ASP A 156 -7.10 2.86 13.34
N GLY A 157 -7.95 1.97 12.83
CA GLY A 157 -7.62 0.99 11.80
C GLY A 157 -7.70 1.51 10.36
N ARG A 158 -8.19 2.74 10.14
CA ARG A 158 -8.47 3.31 8.80
C ARG A 158 -7.22 3.87 8.14
N ASN A 159 -6.24 3.01 7.89
CA ASN A 159 -4.90 3.41 7.48
C ASN A 159 -4.65 3.30 5.97
N PHE A 160 -5.57 2.69 5.22
CA PHE A 160 -5.42 2.52 3.77
C PHE A 160 -5.84 3.79 3.02
N LEU A 161 -4.87 4.49 2.42
CA LEU A 161 -5.09 5.70 1.64
C LEU A 161 -5.57 5.42 0.21
N ILE A 162 -6.53 6.21 -0.24
CA ILE A 162 -7.03 6.23 -1.61
C ILE A 162 -6.56 7.52 -2.30
N PRO A 163 -5.90 7.44 -3.47
CA PRO A 163 -5.42 8.62 -4.19
C PRO A 163 -6.58 9.50 -4.66
N ARG A 164 -6.33 10.81 -4.75
CA ARG A 164 -7.33 11.82 -5.12
C ARG A 164 -6.99 12.44 -6.47
N SER A 165 -8.01 12.74 -7.28
CA SER A 165 -7.85 13.30 -8.62
C SER A 165 -7.06 14.62 -8.67
N GLN A 166 -7.08 15.38 -7.57
CA GLN A 166 -6.30 16.63 -7.41
C GLN A 166 -4.78 16.39 -7.36
N LYS A 167 -4.34 15.19 -6.99
CA LYS A 167 -2.92 14.82 -6.82
C LYS A 167 -2.43 13.81 -7.86
N GLN A 168 -3.36 13.03 -8.43
CA GLN A 168 -3.05 11.99 -9.40
C GLN A 168 -4.18 11.91 -10.42
N GLU A 169 -3.83 12.06 -11.69
CA GLU A 169 -4.78 11.94 -12.79
C GLU A 169 -5.46 10.56 -12.79
N GLY A 170 -6.77 10.53 -13.08
CA GLY A 170 -7.55 9.29 -13.11
C GLY A 170 -7.86 8.66 -11.75
N ALA A 171 -7.43 9.30 -10.63
CA ALA A 171 -7.73 8.85 -9.27
C ALA A 171 -9.12 9.33 -8.77
N MET A 172 -9.45 9.03 -7.51
CA MET A 172 -10.80 9.24 -6.97
C MET A 172 -11.20 10.72 -6.94
N GLY A 173 -12.33 11.03 -7.58
CA GLY A 173 -12.98 12.33 -7.57
C GLY A 173 -13.85 12.60 -6.33
N ARG A 174 -14.77 13.55 -6.43
CA ARG A 174 -15.57 14.04 -5.28
C ARG A 174 -16.53 13.00 -4.69
N TYR A 175 -17.18 12.18 -5.50
CA TYR A 175 -18.33 11.37 -5.09
C TYR A 175 -18.06 9.87 -5.16
N LEU A 176 -17.71 9.36 -6.33
CA LEU A 176 -17.47 7.94 -6.56
C LEU A 176 -16.34 7.73 -7.55
N TRP A 177 -15.81 6.50 -7.62
CA TRP A 177 -14.77 6.12 -8.55
C TRP A 177 -14.84 4.64 -8.88
N TYR A 178 -14.80 4.30 -10.16
CA TYR A 178 -14.83 2.91 -10.64
C TYR A 178 -13.44 2.27 -10.67
N ALA A 179 -12.38 3.09 -10.52
CA ALA A 179 -10.99 2.68 -10.70
C ALA A 179 -10.81 1.83 -11.97
N ASP A 180 -11.46 2.21 -13.06
CA ASP A 180 -11.34 1.59 -14.37
C ASP A 180 -10.02 1.99 -15.04
N GLY A 181 -9.61 1.23 -16.07
CA GLY A 181 -8.37 1.46 -16.79
C GLY A 181 -7.12 0.78 -16.20
N SER A 182 -6.12 0.57 -17.05
CA SER A 182 -4.88 -0.14 -16.71
C SER A 182 -4.03 0.59 -15.68
N GLN A 183 -4.06 1.93 -15.69
CA GLN A 183 -3.35 2.79 -14.74
C GLN A 183 -3.78 2.56 -13.28
N ASN A 184 -5.00 2.06 -13.07
CA ASN A 184 -5.57 1.80 -11.74
C ASN A 184 -5.41 0.34 -11.29
N ARG A 185 -4.79 -0.53 -12.10
CA ARG A 185 -4.62 -1.94 -11.77
C ARG A 185 -3.95 -2.17 -10.41
N LEU A 186 -2.86 -1.46 -10.13
CA LEU A 186 -2.10 -1.65 -8.89
C LEU A 186 -2.90 -1.28 -7.64
N ILE A 187 -3.68 -0.19 -7.70
CA ILE A 187 -4.51 0.23 -6.55
C ILE A 187 -5.68 -0.74 -6.35
N ARG A 188 -6.31 -1.24 -7.42
CA ARG A 188 -7.34 -2.30 -7.34
C ARG A 188 -6.79 -3.54 -6.65
N GLU A 189 -5.63 -4.04 -7.07
CA GLU A 189 -4.99 -5.23 -6.49
C GLU A 189 -4.63 -5.04 -5.00
N LYS A 190 -4.18 -3.83 -4.60
CA LYS A 190 -3.91 -3.53 -3.19
C LYS A 190 -5.19 -3.50 -2.35
N VAL A 191 -6.26 -2.91 -2.88
CA VAL A 191 -7.55 -2.83 -2.20
C VAL A 191 -8.18 -4.21 -2.04
N LEU A 192 -8.19 -5.03 -3.10
CA LEU A 192 -8.68 -6.41 -3.04
C LEU A 192 -7.95 -7.23 -1.96
N ARG A 193 -6.62 -7.10 -1.89
CA ARG A 193 -5.82 -7.75 -0.84
C ARG A 193 -6.13 -7.23 0.56
N TYR A 194 -6.28 -5.91 0.71
CA TYR A 194 -6.61 -5.29 2.00
C TYR A 194 -7.98 -5.74 2.52
N VAL A 195 -8.98 -5.80 1.64
CA VAL A 195 -10.33 -6.28 1.95
C VAL A 195 -10.33 -7.78 2.27
N ALA A 196 -9.58 -8.59 1.50
CA ALA A 196 -9.42 -10.02 1.77
C ALA A 196 -8.74 -10.28 3.12
N ALA A 197 -7.77 -9.46 3.51
CA ALA A 197 -7.12 -9.49 4.81
C ALA A 197 -7.97 -8.88 5.95
N GLY A 198 -9.25 -8.57 5.68
CA GLY A 198 -10.18 -8.05 6.68
C GLY A 198 -9.82 -6.65 7.16
N GLY A 199 -9.20 -5.82 6.32
CA GLY A 199 -8.81 -4.46 6.65
C GLY A 199 -7.56 -4.38 7.53
N LYS A 200 -6.90 -5.52 7.74
CA LYS A 200 -5.51 -5.54 8.13
C LYS A 200 -4.75 -5.25 6.85
N LEU A 201 -3.92 -4.20 6.86
CA LEU A 201 -2.81 -4.19 5.92
C LEU A 201 -2.07 -5.48 6.20
N ALA A 202 -2.08 -6.42 5.25
CA ALA A 202 -1.48 -7.71 5.45
C ALA A 202 -0.12 -7.49 6.14
N GLU A 203 0.09 -8.16 7.27
CA GLU A 203 1.42 -8.68 7.54
C GLU A 203 1.72 -9.59 6.35
N GLY A 204 2.22 -9.02 5.26
CA GLY A 204 2.91 -9.85 4.31
C GLY A 204 3.99 -10.57 5.11
N SER A 205 4.16 -11.89 5.03
CA SER A 205 4.35 -12.59 3.76
C SER A 205 4.74 -11.59 2.68
N THR A 206 5.82 -10.86 2.95
CA THR A 206 6.46 -10.06 1.93
C THR A 206 7.08 -11.09 0.99
N ARG A 207 6.47 -11.34 -0.17
CA ARG A 207 7.31 -11.42 -1.38
C ARG A 207 8.01 -10.06 -1.39
N ARG A 208 9.21 -10.02 -0.78
CA ARG A 208 9.95 -8.79 -0.56
C ARG A 208 10.40 -8.28 -1.94
N ALA A 209 9.53 -7.56 -2.63
CA ALA A 209 9.98 -6.41 -3.37
C ALA A 209 10.49 -5.44 -2.30
N SER A 210 11.81 -5.31 -2.25
CA SER A 210 12.62 -4.52 -1.33
C SER A 210 11.98 -3.15 -1.01
N LYS A 211 11.31 -3.04 0.15
CA LYS A 211 11.17 -1.74 0.81
C LYS A 211 12.59 -1.33 1.17
N LEU A 212 13.08 -0.25 0.58
CA LEU A 212 14.32 0.48 0.91
C LEU A 212 14.27 1.18 2.30
N GLY A 213 13.60 0.57 3.29
CA GLY A 213 13.68 0.99 4.70
C GLY A 213 14.00 -0.21 5.57
N GLY A 214 15.21 -0.27 6.11
CA GLY A 214 15.67 -1.38 6.94
C GLY A 214 14.84 -1.46 8.22
N ALA A 215 14.17 -2.58 8.46
CA ALA A 215 13.51 -2.82 9.73
C ALA A 215 14.55 -2.74 10.86
N ARG A 216 14.42 -1.73 11.74
CA ARG A 216 15.26 -1.60 12.93
C ARG A 216 15.02 -2.81 13.83
N GLN A 217 16.04 -3.65 13.99
CA GLN A 217 16.03 -4.80 14.90
C GLN A 217 15.75 -4.30 16.34
N PRO A 218 14.75 -4.83 17.07
CA PRO A 218 14.42 -4.38 18.43
C PRO A 218 15.46 -4.77 19.48
N ASP A 219 16.21 -5.86 19.26
CA ASP A 219 17.28 -6.32 20.14
C ASP A 219 18.58 -5.51 19.94
N ILE A 220 18.97 -4.75 20.98
CA ILE A 220 20.13 -3.87 21.00
C ILE A 220 21.45 -4.65 20.84
N TYR A 221 21.60 -5.79 21.52
CA TYR A 221 22.82 -6.61 21.43
C TYR A 221 22.98 -7.22 20.04
N LYS A 222 21.87 -7.62 19.43
CA LYS A 222 21.87 -8.12 18.05
C LYS A 222 22.25 -7.05 17.05
N ARG A 223 21.85 -5.79 17.27
CA ARG A 223 22.26 -4.64 16.43
C ARG A 223 23.74 -4.35 16.54
N GLN A 224 24.26 -4.21 17.76
CA GLN A 224 25.69 -4.00 17.99
C GLN A 224 26.53 -5.12 17.36
N LYS A 225 26.07 -6.37 17.44
CA LYS A 225 26.74 -7.51 16.80
C LYS A 225 26.70 -7.43 15.26
N ILE A 226 25.58 -7.00 14.68
CA ILE A 226 25.44 -6.78 13.23
C ILE A 226 26.41 -5.69 12.76
N GLU A 227 26.46 -4.56 13.46
CA GLU A 227 27.33 -3.42 13.17
C GLU A 227 28.82 -3.79 13.27
N LYS A 228 29.23 -4.40 14.39
CA LYS A 228 30.60 -4.90 14.58
C LYS A 228 31.02 -5.88 13.48
N ASN A 229 30.13 -6.80 13.09
CA ASN A 229 30.41 -7.75 12.02
C ASN A 229 30.51 -7.06 10.66
N ALA A 230 29.69 -6.04 10.39
CA ALA A 230 29.74 -5.29 9.15
C ALA A 230 31.07 -4.54 9.01
N ILE A 231 31.50 -3.81 10.06
CA ILE A 231 32.80 -3.15 10.12
C ILE A 231 33.94 -4.15 9.90
N LYS A 232 33.97 -5.26 10.65
CA LYS A 232 35.00 -6.30 10.51
C LYS A 232 35.13 -6.80 9.07
N VAL A 233 34.00 -7.09 8.41
CA VAL A 233 33.97 -7.63 7.05
C VAL A 233 34.43 -6.58 6.03
N THR A 234 33.97 -5.35 6.15
CA THR A 234 34.38 -4.24 5.28
C THR A 234 35.87 -3.96 5.43
N THR A 235 36.37 -3.82 6.66
CA THR A 235 37.80 -3.63 6.93
C THR A 235 38.64 -4.74 6.32
N ALA A 236 38.25 -6.00 6.51
CA ALA A 236 38.98 -7.14 5.93
C ALA A 236 38.97 -7.12 4.40
N HIS A 237 37.86 -6.71 3.77
CA HIS A 237 37.76 -6.60 2.32
C HIS A 237 38.73 -5.54 1.75
N PHE A 238 38.73 -4.33 2.30
CA PHE A 238 39.62 -3.26 1.83
C PHE A 238 41.09 -3.54 2.18
N LYS A 239 41.39 -4.11 3.35
CA LYS A 239 42.76 -4.54 3.68
C LYS A 239 43.32 -5.57 2.70
N ARG A 240 42.51 -6.51 2.22
CA ARG A 240 42.91 -7.48 1.17
C ARG A 240 43.15 -6.83 -0.21
N MET A 241 42.63 -5.63 -0.42
CA MET A 241 42.88 -4.83 -1.62
C MET A 241 43.96 -3.79 -1.38
N GLU A 242 44.88 -4.04 -0.42
CA GLU A 242 46.03 -3.18 -0.14
C GLU A 242 45.68 -1.78 0.39
N TYR A 243 44.52 -1.62 1.00
CA TYR A 243 44.18 -0.42 1.75
C TYR A 243 44.62 -0.52 3.21
N GLU A 244 45.17 0.57 3.73
CA GLU A 244 45.17 0.86 5.15
C GLU A 244 43.81 1.39 5.56
N VAL A 245 43.20 0.84 6.61
CA VAL A 245 41.82 1.16 6.99
C VAL A 245 41.75 1.57 8.45
N ASN A 246 41.25 2.78 8.70
CA ASN A 246 41.12 3.41 10.01
C ASN A 246 39.66 3.80 10.30
N SER A 247 39.26 3.75 11.57
CA SER A 247 37.90 4.11 11.99
C SER A 247 37.82 5.60 12.33
N VAL A 248 36.78 6.27 11.82
CA VAL A 248 36.49 7.70 12.04
C VAL A 248 35.03 7.95 12.42
N GLU A 249 34.26 6.90 12.73
CA GLU A 249 32.85 6.94 13.14
C GLU A 249 32.58 7.96 14.27
N GLY A 250 33.50 8.11 15.22
CA GLY A 250 33.39 9.04 16.34
C GLY A 250 33.62 10.52 15.98
N ASP A 251 34.16 10.80 14.78
CA ASP A 251 34.60 12.14 14.38
C ASP A 251 33.47 12.97 13.74
N ASN A 252 32.26 12.40 13.65
CA ASN A 252 31.07 13.04 13.09
C ASN A 252 31.26 13.55 11.64
N VAL A 253 32.05 12.81 10.85
CA VAL A 253 32.40 13.16 9.46
C VAL A 253 31.36 12.72 8.43
N GLY A 254 30.43 11.82 8.80
CA GLY A 254 29.38 11.29 7.90
C GLY A 254 29.80 10.02 7.12
N TRP A 255 30.79 9.29 7.62
CA TRP A 255 31.17 7.92 7.23
C TRP A 255 31.91 7.23 8.40
N ASP A 256 32.02 5.91 8.34
CA ASP A 256 32.56 5.12 9.47
C ASP A 256 34.07 4.86 9.36
N LEU A 257 34.57 4.60 8.16
CA LEU A 257 35.98 4.23 7.93
C LEU A 257 36.62 5.06 6.83
N GLU A 258 37.91 5.35 6.98
CA GLU A 258 38.75 5.82 5.89
C GLU A 258 39.68 4.72 5.42
N ALA A 259 39.85 4.59 4.11
CA ALA A 259 40.71 3.61 3.50
C ALA A 259 41.71 4.28 2.55
N LEU A 260 43.00 4.24 2.88
CA LEU A 260 44.09 4.78 2.06
C LEU A 260 44.79 3.63 1.31
N HIS A 261 44.74 3.64 -0.02
CA HIS A 261 45.42 2.63 -0.83
C HIS A 261 46.93 2.84 -0.74
N ARG A 262 47.67 1.82 -0.28
CA ARG A 262 49.10 1.93 0.05
C ARG A 262 49.97 2.37 -1.12
N TYR A 263 49.60 1.99 -2.34
CA TYR A 263 50.43 2.22 -3.52
C TYR A 263 50.00 3.43 -4.35
N SER A 264 48.69 3.69 -4.46
CA SER A 264 48.18 4.77 -5.32
C SER A 264 47.91 6.06 -4.58
N GLY A 265 47.90 6.04 -3.23
CA GLY A 265 47.51 7.20 -2.42
C GLY A 265 46.02 7.53 -2.48
N ASN A 266 45.20 6.71 -3.15
CA ASN A 266 43.76 6.93 -3.24
C ASN A 266 43.11 6.74 -1.88
N GLN A 267 42.43 7.77 -1.39
CA GLN A 267 41.71 7.73 -0.13
C GLN A 267 40.21 7.56 -0.39
N LEU A 268 39.60 6.56 0.23
CA LEU A 268 38.17 6.29 0.17
C LEU A 268 37.50 6.60 1.51
N LYS A 269 36.24 7.03 1.43
CA LYS A 269 35.35 7.29 2.57
C LYS A 269 34.29 6.20 2.57
N LEU A 270 34.28 5.34 3.58
CA LEU A 270 33.45 4.14 3.63
C LEU A 270 32.35 4.29 4.67
N GLU A 271 31.11 4.33 4.21
CA GLU A 271 29.92 4.23 5.04
C GLU A 271 29.50 2.77 5.15
N VAL A 272 29.36 2.23 6.37
CA VAL A 272 29.19 0.80 6.62
C VAL A 272 27.83 0.52 7.25
N LYS A 273 27.00 -0.27 6.55
CA LYS A 273 25.68 -0.69 7.03
C LYS A 273 25.59 -2.20 7.17
N GLY A 274 25.15 -2.69 8.33
CA GLY A 274 24.92 -4.11 8.58
C GLY A 274 23.44 -4.49 8.53
N LEU A 275 23.13 -5.65 7.92
CA LEU A 275 21.78 -6.21 7.84
C LEU A 275 21.76 -7.68 8.27
N SER A 276 20.73 -8.07 9.03
CA SER A 276 20.47 -9.49 9.33
C SER A 276 19.85 -10.24 8.15
N GLY A 277 19.13 -9.56 7.27
CA GLY A 277 18.52 -10.16 6.08
C GLY A 277 19.46 -10.25 4.88
N SER A 278 19.00 -10.95 3.84
CA SER A 278 19.73 -11.15 2.57
C SER A 278 19.53 -10.04 1.53
N GLN A 279 18.56 -9.15 1.73
CA GLN A 279 18.25 -8.08 0.80
C GLN A 279 18.95 -6.79 1.20
N VAL A 280 19.58 -6.13 0.23
CA VAL A 280 20.15 -4.80 0.43
C VAL A 280 19.04 -3.77 0.51
N CYS A 281 18.94 -3.15 1.67
CA CYS A 281 18.00 -2.10 1.97
C CYS A 281 18.53 -1.37 3.20
N VAL A 282 19.06 -0.17 3.00
CA VAL A 282 19.67 0.63 4.07
C VAL A 282 19.14 2.05 3.99
N GLU A 283 18.99 2.68 5.15
CA GLU A 283 18.70 4.10 5.27
C GLU A 283 20.00 4.83 5.55
N MET A 284 20.14 5.99 4.93
CA MET A 284 21.25 6.92 5.18
C MET A 284 20.74 8.02 6.10
N THR A 285 21.55 8.46 7.06
CA THR A 285 21.26 9.69 7.80
C THR A 285 21.39 10.90 6.88
N ARG A 286 20.88 12.06 7.32
CA ARG A 286 20.98 13.30 6.54
C ARG A 286 22.44 13.63 6.22
N GLN A 287 23.32 13.54 7.21
CA GLN A 287 24.73 13.85 7.07
C GLN A 287 25.43 12.85 6.13
N GLU A 288 25.19 11.55 6.30
CA GLU A 288 25.73 10.50 5.42
C GLU A 288 25.31 10.73 3.96
N TYR A 289 24.03 11.05 3.71
CA TYR A 289 23.55 11.32 2.35
C TYR A 289 24.15 12.61 1.76
N GLU A 290 24.30 13.66 2.57
CA GLU A 290 24.97 14.90 2.16
C GLU A 290 26.45 14.62 1.79
N MET A 291 27.17 13.84 2.59
CA MET A 291 28.57 13.49 2.33
C MET A 291 28.74 12.52 1.16
N MET A 292 27.83 11.55 1.02
CA MET A 292 27.73 10.67 -0.15
C MET A 292 27.64 11.47 -1.45
N ARG A 293 26.80 12.52 -1.47
CA ARG A 293 26.66 13.41 -2.63
C ARG A 293 27.88 14.29 -2.85
N LYS A 294 28.45 14.85 -1.77
CA LYS A 294 29.62 15.75 -1.82
C LYS A 294 30.89 15.03 -2.29
N HIS A 295 31.13 13.81 -1.80
CA HIS A 295 32.33 13.04 -2.04
C HIS A 295 32.13 11.86 -3.01
N LYS A 296 31.16 11.96 -3.92
CA LYS A 296 30.71 10.86 -4.79
C LYS A 296 31.81 10.04 -5.47
N LYS A 297 32.96 10.65 -5.82
CA LYS A 297 34.11 9.96 -6.44
C LYS A 297 34.81 8.98 -5.49
N ASP A 298 34.91 9.35 -4.22
CA ASP A 298 35.71 8.65 -3.20
C ASP A 298 34.85 7.98 -2.13
N TYR A 299 33.56 8.27 -2.11
CA TYR A 299 32.60 7.71 -1.16
C TYR A 299 32.12 6.33 -1.62
N ARG A 300 32.03 5.39 -0.68
CA ARG A 300 31.56 4.02 -0.92
C ARG A 300 30.53 3.66 0.13
N VAL A 301 29.37 3.18 -0.31
CA VAL A 301 28.37 2.60 0.61
C VAL A 301 28.60 1.09 0.69
N CYS A 302 29.03 0.62 1.84
CA CYS A 302 29.39 -0.77 2.11
C CYS A 302 28.28 -1.45 2.92
N VAL A 303 27.55 -2.39 2.30
CA VAL A 303 26.43 -3.07 2.97
C VAL A 303 26.75 -4.54 3.19
N VAL A 304 26.72 -5.01 4.44
CA VAL A 304 26.90 -6.42 4.79
C VAL A 304 25.55 -7.06 5.08
N THR A 305 25.11 -7.94 4.18
CA THR A 305 23.88 -8.75 4.34
C THR A 305 24.18 -10.06 5.07
N ARG A 306 23.16 -10.60 5.77
CA ARG A 306 23.28 -11.79 6.64
C ARG A 306 24.46 -11.68 7.61
N ALA A 307 24.65 -10.50 8.22
CA ALA A 307 25.83 -10.17 9.02
C ALA A 307 26.08 -11.11 10.23
N LEU A 308 25.07 -11.91 10.63
CA LEU A 308 25.18 -12.89 11.73
C LEU A 308 25.49 -14.31 11.26
N GLU A 309 25.42 -14.59 9.95
CA GLU A 309 25.64 -15.92 9.36
C GLU A 309 27.00 -15.94 8.65
N GLU A 310 28.04 -16.50 9.26
CA GLU A 310 29.42 -16.39 8.75
C GLU A 310 29.62 -16.96 7.35
N GLN A 311 28.98 -18.06 7.03
CA GLN A 311 29.11 -18.77 5.76
C GLN A 311 28.24 -18.14 4.66
N ALA A 312 27.20 -17.40 5.03
CA ALA A 312 26.22 -16.84 4.09
C ALA A 312 26.30 -15.32 3.95
N ARG A 313 27.12 -14.64 4.77
CA ARG A 313 27.29 -13.18 4.73
C ARG A 313 27.84 -12.72 3.39
N ARG A 314 27.38 -11.55 2.94
CA ARG A 314 27.83 -10.94 1.69
C ARG A 314 28.03 -9.45 1.87
N LEU A 315 29.18 -8.96 1.43
CA LEU A 315 29.49 -7.53 1.30
C LEU A 315 29.07 -7.04 -0.08
N TRP A 316 28.41 -5.90 -0.10
CA TRP A 316 28.06 -5.11 -1.28
C TRP A 316 28.79 -3.78 -1.18
N VAL A 317 29.41 -3.34 -2.27
CA VAL A 317 30.09 -2.05 -2.33
C VAL A 317 29.47 -1.24 -3.46
N PHE A 318 28.81 -0.14 -3.11
CA PHE A 318 28.19 0.75 -4.07
C PHE A 318 29.07 1.97 -4.34
N THR A 319 29.20 2.32 -5.61
CA THR A 319 30.09 3.40 -6.09
C THR A 319 29.31 4.33 -7.02
N TYR A 320 29.82 5.55 -7.23
CA TYR A 320 29.29 6.43 -8.26
C TYR A 320 30.01 6.19 -9.58
N ASN A 321 29.26 5.87 -10.63
CA ASN A 321 29.79 5.73 -11.98
C ASN A 321 29.64 7.08 -12.72
N GLU A 322 30.76 7.70 -13.09
CA GLU A 322 30.77 9.02 -13.73
C GLU A 322 30.18 9.02 -15.15
N ILE A 323 30.22 7.87 -15.84
CA ILE A 323 29.72 7.73 -17.20
C ILE A 323 28.18 7.65 -17.19
N SER A 324 27.62 6.73 -16.40
CA SER A 324 26.16 6.59 -16.28
C SER A 324 25.52 7.65 -15.39
N LYS A 325 26.34 8.44 -14.67
CA LYS A 325 25.91 9.43 -13.68
C LYS A 325 25.01 8.86 -12.58
N ALA A 326 25.16 7.56 -12.30
CA ALA A 326 24.34 6.83 -11.35
C ALA A 326 25.20 6.12 -10.29
N TRP A 327 24.60 5.85 -9.14
CA TRP A 327 25.19 4.91 -8.19
C TRP A 327 24.94 3.48 -8.68
N VAL A 328 25.96 2.64 -8.58
CA VAL A 328 25.95 1.28 -9.11
C VAL A 328 26.51 0.27 -8.12
N ASP A 329 26.15 -1.01 -8.31
CA ASP A 329 26.78 -2.13 -7.61
C ASP A 329 28.13 -2.53 -8.25
N GLN A 330 28.77 -3.56 -7.70
CA GLN A 330 30.04 -4.08 -8.21
C GLN A 330 30.00 -4.67 -9.64
N ASN A 331 28.81 -4.77 -10.26
CA ASN A 331 28.61 -5.21 -11.64
C ASN A 331 28.06 -4.08 -12.52
N ASP A 332 28.25 -2.82 -12.13
CA ASP A 332 27.75 -1.61 -12.82
C ASP A 332 26.21 -1.54 -12.93
N ARG A 333 25.47 -2.29 -12.10
CA ARG A 333 24.00 -2.23 -12.12
C ARG A 333 23.52 -1.03 -11.31
N PRO A 334 22.68 -0.14 -11.87
CA PRO A 334 22.16 1.01 -11.14
C PRO A 334 21.40 0.62 -9.89
N ILE A 335 21.63 1.34 -8.80
CA ILE A 335 20.85 1.20 -7.56
C ILE A 335 19.71 2.21 -7.52
N GLN A 336 18.64 1.85 -6.82
CA GLN A 336 17.52 2.73 -6.58
C GLN A 336 17.73 3.52 -5.28
N ILE A 337 17.87 4.84 -5.40
CA ILE A 337 17.87 5.77 -4.27
C ILE A 337 16.50 6.42 -4.19
N LYS A 338 15.89 6.40 -3.00
CA LYS A 338 14.64 7.10 -2.72
C LYS A 338 14.87 8.06 -1.57
N GLU A 339 14.80 9.35 -1.84
CA GLU A 339 14.85 10.37 -0.79
C GLU A 339 13.58 10.31 0.06
N VAL A 340 13.76 10.30 1.38
CA VAL A 340 12.67 10.27 2.37
C VAL A 340 12.90 11.41 3.35
N ILE A 341 11.96 12.35 3.43
CA ILE A 341 11.98 13.44 4.41
C ILE A 341 11.43 12.90 5.73
N SER A 342 12.18 13.01 6.84
CA SER A 342 11.72 12.53 8.15
C SER A 342 11.83 13.59 9.24
N ALA A 343 10.84 13.60 10.14
CA ALA A 343 10.83 14.30 11.43
C ALA A 343 10.14 13.40 12.46
N ARG A 344 10.60 13.41 13.71
CA ARG A 344 10.03 12.61 14.80
C ARG A 344 9.78 13.52 16.00
N ILE A 345 8.54 13.55 16.47
CA ILE A 345 8.10 14.27 17.66
C ILE A 345 7.48 13.24 18.60
N LEU A 346 7.86 13.29 19.86
CA LEU A 346 7.37 12.44 20.94
C LEU A 346 6.75 13.34 21.99
N ALA A 347 5.53 13.02 22.42
CA ALA A 347 4.92 13.55 23.63
C ALA A 347 4.59 12.34 24.52
N GLY A 348 4.79 12.51 25.84
CA GLY A 348 4.65 11.45 26.84
C GLY A 348 3.26 10.85 26.90
#